data_AF-A0A936WH41-F1
#
_entry.id   AF-A0A936WH41-F1
#
_cell.length_a   1.000
_cell.length_b   1.000
_cell.length_c   1.000
_cell.angle_alpha   90.00
_cell.angle_beta   90.00
_cell.angle_gamma   90.00
#
_symmetry.space_group_name_H-M   'P 1'
#
loop_
_entity.id
_entity.type
_entity.pdbx_description
1 polymer ?
#
loop_
_entity_poly.entity_id
_entity_poly.type
_entity_poly.pdbx_seq_one_letter_code
_entity_poly.pdbx_strand_id
1 'polypeptide(L)'
;MSQIITDISMPISGYADTLARNLIARLELHYPSFTGFWRVTVNEPGGIIEVTNMMLSGRYGFLMHINKIDPEGRKVVRAAGELLERYRLSRSKICTFDSVFSLPTDFRGEPVFDNG
;
A
#
# COMPACT_ATOMS: atom_id res chain seq x y z
N MET A 1 12.74 3.12 -32.15
CA MET A 1 11.51 2.45 -31.68
C MET A 1 11.80 1.83 -30.32
N SER A 2 11.34 2.47 -29.25
CA SER A 2 11.51 2.00 -27.87
C SER A 2 10.50 0.89 -27.58
N GLN A 3 10.99 -0.33 -27.36
CA GLN A 3 10.13 -1.44 -26.97
C GLN A 3 9.66 -1.24 -25.53
N ILE A 4 8.35 -1.22 -25.35
CA ILE A 4 7.70 -1.30 -24.05
C ILE A 4 7.84 -2.75 -23.61
N ILE A 5 8.68 -2.98 -22.60
CA ILE A 5 8.83 -4.29 -21.95
C ILE A 5 7.62 -4.45 -21.04
N THR A 6 6.51 -4.94 -21.59
CA THR A 6 5.39 -5.48 -20.82
C THR A 6 5.58 -6.98 -20.68
N ASP A 7 5.45 -7.46 -19.45
CA ASP A 7 5.54 -8.86 -19.04
C ASP A 7 6.95 -9.45 -18.91
N ILE A 8 7.66 -9.01 -17.87
CA ILE A 8 8.57 -9.92 -17.17
C ILE A 8 7.82 -10.38 -15.91
N SER A 9 7.08 -11.49 -16.01
CA SER A 9 6.74 -12.26 -14.82
C SER A 9 8.04 -12.90 -14.31
N MET A 10 8.92 -12.10 -13.72
CA MET A 10 10.09 -12.63 -13.03
C MET A 10 9.56 -13.57 -11.94
N PRO A 11 10.10 -14.79 -11.81
CA PRO A 11 9.76 -15.61 -10.66
C PRO A 11 10.03 -14.79 -9.41
N ILE A 12 9.03 -14.67 -8.56
CA ILE A 12 9.13 -13.91 -7.31
C ILE A 12 10.30 -14.52 -6.54
N SER A 13 11.38 -13.77 -6.40
CA SER A 13 12.50 -14.15 -5.53
C SER A 13 11.94 -14.51 -4.15
N GLY A 14 12.44 -15.58 -3.54
CA GLY A 14 12.02 -15.97 -2.19
C GLY A 14 12.23 -14.83 -1.18
N TYR A 15 13.21 -13.97 -1.41
CA TYR A 15 13.41 -12.75 -0.64
C TYR A 15 12.27 -11.74 -0.82
N ALA A 16 11.87 -11.46 -2.06
CA ALA A 16 10.78 -10.54 -2.38
C ALA A 16 9.44 -10.99 -1.77
N ASP A 17 9.10 -12.28 -1.89
CA ASP A 17 7.87 -12.85 -1.29
C ASP A 17 7.91 -12.76 0.24
N THR A 18 9.05 -13.12 0.86
CA THR A 18 9.21 -13.03 2.32
C THR A 18 9.12 -11.59 2.81
N LEU A 19 9.76 -10.64 2.13
CA LEU A 19 9.69 -9.22 2.46
C LEU A 19 8.27 -8.70 2.36
N ALA A 20 7.56 -8.99 1.26
CA ALA A 20 6.19 -8.58 1.05
C ALA A 20 5.27 -9.10 2.17
N ARG A 21 5.35 -10.40 2.48
CA ARG A 21 4.53 -11.02 3.55
C ARG A 21 4.81 -10.43 4.92
N ASN A 22 6.08 -10.21 5.26
CA ASN A 22 6.47 -9.60 6.53
C ASN A 22 5.92 -8.18 6.67
N LEU A 23 5.98 -7.39 5.59
CA LEU A 23 5.43 -6.03 5.59
C LEU A 23 3.91 -6.02 5.67
N ILE A 24 3.22 -6.92 4.95
CA ILE A 24 1.76 -7.09 5.05
C ILE A 24 1.38 -7.46 6.48
N ALA A 25 1.97 -8.49 7.07
CA ALA A 25 1.68 -8.90 8.44
C ALA A 25 1.89 -7.75 9.45
N ARG A 26 2.91 -6.91 9.22
CA ARG A 26 3.16 -5.74 10.05
C ARG A 26 2.09 -4.67 9.87
N LEU A 27 1.66 -4.40 8.64
CA LEU A 27 0.59 -3.44 8.35
C LEU A 27 -0.72 -3.89 8.99
N GLU A 28 -1.09 -5.16 8.87
CA GLU A 28 -2.31 -5.71 9.43
C GLU A 28 -2.32 -5.67 10.97
N LEU A 29 -1.17 -5.90 11.60
CA LEU A 29 -1.02 -5.77 13.05
C LEU A 29 -1.27 -4.33 13.55
N HIS A 30 -0.84 -3.31 12.79
CA HIS A 30 -1.03 -1.90 13.15
C HIS A 30 -2.38 -1.35 12.70
N TYR A 31 -2.94 -1.88 11.61
CA TYR A 31 -4.14 -1.40 10.95
C TYR A 31 -5.17 -2.54 10.77
N PRO A 32 -5.71 -3.09 11.88
CA PRO A 32 -6.53 -4.29 11.84
C PRO A 32 -7.83 -4.12 11.04
N SER A 33 -8.37 -2.90 10.97
CA SER A 33 -9.56 -2.59 10.14
C SER A 33 -9.34 -2.77 8.64
N PHE A 34 -8.09 -2.84 8.19
CA PHE A 34 -7.72 -2.96 6.78
C PHE A 34 -7.03 -4.31 6.47
N THR A 35 -7.17 -5.28 7.38
CA THR A 35 -6.66 -6.65 7.21
C THR A 35 -7.19 -7.27 5.92
N GLY A 36 -6.32 -7.90 5.13
CA GLY A 36 -6.66 -8.51 3.84
C GLY A 36 -6.73 -7.54 2.65
N PHE A 37 -6.66 -6.23 2.89
CA PHE A 37 -6.72 -5.22 1.84
C PHE A 37 -5.36 -4.60 1.49
N TRP A 38 -4.33 -4.84 2.30
CA TRP A 38 -2.97 -4.38 2.00
C TRP A 38 -2.33 -5.24 0.92
N ARG A 39 -1.75 -4.58 -0.08
CA ARG A 39 -0.96 -5.21 -1.14
C ARG A 39 0.43 -4.60 -1.14
N VAL A 40 1.44 -5.46 -1.08
CA VAL A 40 2.86 -5.08 -1.19
C VAL A 40 3.45 -5.78 -2.40
N THR A 41 3.93 -4.99 -3.36
CA THR A 41 4.62 -5.49 -4.55
C THR A 41 6.08 -5.07 -4.47
N VAL A 42 7.00 -6.03 -4.59
CA VAL A 42 8.43 -5.77 -4.53
C VAL A 42 8.97 -5.76 -5.96
N ASN A 43 9.57 -4.65 -6.37
CA ASN A 43 10.31 -4.53 -7.61
C ASN A 43 11.81 -4.56 -7.27
N GLU A 44 12.40 -5.76 -7.25
CA GLU A 44 13.82 -5.95 -6.96
C GLU A 44 14.74 -5.25 -7.98
N PRO A 45 14.51 -5.35 -9.31
CA PRO A 45 15.33 -4.63 -10.29
C PRO A 45 15.30 -3.11 -10.10
N GLY A 46 14.14 -2.56 -9.72
CA GLY A 46 13.95 -1.14 -9.44
C GLY A 46 14.37 -0.71 -8.03
N GLY A 47 14.65 -1.66 -7.13
CA GLY A 47 15.04 -1.37 -5.74
C GLY A 47 13.94 -0.68 -4.92
N ILE A 48 12.66 -0.92 -5.25
CA ILE A 48 11.51 -0.27 -4.61
C ILE A 48 10.44 -1.30 -4.21
N ILE A 49 9.65 -0.94 -3.21
CA ILE A 49 8.36 -1.56 -2.92
C ILE A 49 7.24 -0.59 -3.29
N GLU A 50 6.14 -1.15 -3.74
CA GLU A 50 4.86 -0.46 -3.89
C GLU A 50 3.89 -1.00 -2.84
N VAL A 51 3.28 -0.11 -2.07
CA VAL A 51 2.30 -0.44 -1.05
C VAL A 51 0.99 0.24 -1.39
N THR A 52 -0.06 -0.57 -1.53
CA THR A 52 -1.41 -0.12 -1.90
C THR A 52 -2.42 -0.73 -0.94
N ASN A 53 -3.58 -0.07 -0.79
CA ASN A 53 -4.69 -0.59 0.01
C ASN A 53 -5.91 -0.72 -0.90
N MET A 54 -6.28 -1.97 -1.21
CA MET A 54 -7.34 -2.31 -2.14
C MET A 54 -8.73 -1.88 -1.67
N MET A 55 -8.90 -1.58 -0.38
CA MET A 55 -10.15 -1.03 0.16
C MET A 55 -10.30 0.47 -0.13
N LEU A 56 -9.18 1.17 -0.31
CA LEU A 56 -9.15 2.63 -0.55
C LEU A 56 -9.04 2.92 -2.03
N SER A 57 -8.03 2.34 -2.69
CA SER A 57 -7.90 2.41 -4.14
C SER A 57 -6.85 1.40 -4.60
N GLY A 58 -7.13 0.75 -5.74
CA GLY A 58 -6.14 -0.08 -6.42
C GLY A 58 -5.04 0.73 -7.13
N ARG A 59 -5.20 2.05 -7.26
CA ARG A 59 -4.34 2.96 -8.05
C ARG A 59 -3.43 3.84 -7.20
N TYR A 60 -3.89 4.21 -6.01
CA TYR A 60 -3.17 5.12 -5.12
C TYR A 60 -2.53 4.35 -3.98
N GLY A 61 -1.27 4.65 -3.73
CA GLY A 61 -0.45 4.02 -2.71
C GLY A 61 0.81 4.84 -2.52
N PHE A 62 1.88 4.19 -2.08
CA PHE A 62 3.18 4.83 -2.00
C PHE A 62 4.29 3.89 -2.44
N LEU A 63 5.38 4.50 -2.93
CA LEU A 63 6.62 3.81 -3.25
C LEU A 63 7.65 4.07 -2.15
N MET A 64 8.42 3.05 -1.81
CA MET A 64 9.55 3.19 -0.89
C MET A 64 10.74 2.40 -1.38
N HIS A 65 11.92 2.99 -1.38
CA HIS A 65 13.16 2.27 -1.70
C HIS A 65 13.42 1.17 -0.67
N ILE A 66 13.75 -0.04 -1.13
CA ILE A 66 14.02 -1.21 -0.29
C ILE A 66 15.11 -0.88 0.74
N ASN A 67 16.18 -0.19 0.31
CA ASN A 67 17.29 0.23 1.17
C ASN A 67 16.91 1.25 2.26
N LYS A 68 15.71 1.83 2.20
CA LYS A 68 15.21 2.77 3.21
C LYS A 68 14.29 2.09 4.23
N ILE A 69 13.84 0.87 3.97
CA ILE A 69 13.01 0.07 4.87
C ILE A 69 13.85 -0.30 6.09
N ASP A 70 13.37 0.04 7.28
CA ASP A 70 14.00 -0.41 8.51
C ASP A 70 13.67 -1.89 8.78
N PRO A 71 14.53 -2.63 9.51
CA PRO A 71 14.33 -4.07 9.76
C PRO A 71 12.97 -4.43 10.36
N GLU A 72 12.36 -3.51 11.12
CA GLU A 72 11.04 -3.70 11.75
C GLU A 72 9.86 -3.18 10.90
N GLY A 73 10.13 -2.62 9.72
CA GLY A 73 9.13 -2.06 8.81
C GLY A 73 8.41 -0.82 9.35
N ARG A 74 8.91 -0.15 10.40
CA ARG A 74 8.24 0.99 11.04
C ARG A 74 8.03 2.17 10.10
N LYS A 75 8.95 2.40 9.16
CA LYS A 75 8.80 3.44 8.13
C LYS A 75 7.67 3.12 7.17
N VAL A 76 7.52 1.86 6.78
CA VAL A 76 6.42 1.41 5.91
C VAL A 76 5.09 1.58 6.65
N VAL A 77 5.02 1.20 7.93
CA VAL A 77 3.84 1.43 8.77
C VAL A 77 3.52 2.92 8.87
N ARG A 78 4.51 3.78 9.12
CA ARG A 78 4.31 5.24 9.18
C ARG A 78 3.77 5.80 7.87
N ALA A 79 4.36 5.43 6.73
CA ALA A 79 3.91 5.85 5.41
C ALA A 79 2.48 5.36 5.10
N ALA A 80 2.13 4.13 5.52
CA ALA A 80 0.77 3.64 5.42
C ALA A 80 -0.19 4.43 6.30
N GLY A 81 0.21 4.82 7.51
CA GLY A 81 -0.58 5.71 8.36
C GLY A 81 -0.81 7.08 7.74
N GLU A 82 0.22 7.66 7.12
CA GLU A 82 0.09 8.91 6.35
C GLU A 82 -0.85 8.74 5.16
N LEU A 83 -0.81 7.59 4.47
CA LEU A 83 -1.76 7.26 3.40
C LEU A 83 -3.20 7.28 3.92
N LEU A 84 -3.48 6.63 5.06
CA LEU A 84 -4.80 6.63 5.69
C LEU A 84 -5.26 8.04 6.07
N GLU A 85 -4.37 8.85 6.65
CA GLU A 85 -4.66 10.25 7.03
C GLU A 85 -5.03 11.10 5.82
N ARG A 86 -4.44 10.85 4.64
CA ARG A 86 -4.80 11.55 3.39
C ARG A 86 -6.21 11.21 2.90
N TYR A 87 -6.71 10.03 3.25
CA TYR A 87 -8.13 9.67 3.07
C TYR A 87 -9.01 10.07 4.27
N ARG A 88 -8.50 10.88 5.21
CA ARG A 88 -9.18 11.29 6.45
C ARG A 88 -9.59 10.12 7.35
N LEU A 89 -8.92 8.98 7.22
CA LEU A 89 -9.14 7.79 8.05
C LEU A 89 -8.21 7.82 9.26
N SER A 90 -8.70 7.29 10.39
CA SER A 90 -7.91 7.25 11.61
C SER A 90 -6.88 6.12 11.58
N ARG A 91 -5.68 6.41 12.08
CA ARG A 91 -4.61 5.42 12.27
C ARG A 91 -4.82 4.47 13.45
N SER A 92 -5.63 4.86 14.42
CA SER A 92 -5.76 4.14 15.69
C SER A 92 -7.20 3.79 16.06
N LYS A 93 -8.19 4.40 15.42
CA LYS A 93 -9.59 3.97 15.61
C LYS A 93 -9.89 2.82 14.67
N ILE A 94 -10.63 1.85 15.19
CA ILE A 94 -11.30 0.85 14.36
C ILE A 94 -12.15 1.63 13.35
N CYS A 95 -11.76 1.57 12.09
CA CYS A 95 -12.54 2.11 10.99
C CYS A 95 -13.59 1.05 10.62
N THR A 96 -14.84 1.47 10.54
CA THR A 96 -15.93 0.62 10.05
C THR A 96 -15.98 0.70 8.53
N PHE A 97 -16.47 -0.35 7.87
CA PHE A 97 -16.68 -0.34 6.43
C PHE A 97 -17.48 0.89 5.95
N ASP A 98 -18.55 1.27 6.67
CA ASP A 98 -19.33 2.49 6.36
C ASP A 98 -18.49 3.77 6.33
N SER A 99 -17.48 3.87 7.19
CA SER A 99 -16.58 5.03 7.24
C SER A 99 -15.70 5.15 6.00
N VAL A 100 -15.38 4.02 5.38
CA VAL A 100 -14.58 3.97 4.15
C VAL A 100 -15.47 4.15 2.92
N PHE A 101 -16.67 3.55 2.89
CA PHE A 101 -17.61 3.73 1.79
C PHE A 101 -18.27 5.11 1.73
N SER A 102 -18.27 5.85 2.83
CA SER A 102 -18.75 7.24 2.88
C SER A 102 -17.69 8.27 2.47
N LEU A 103 -16.49 7.83 2.07
CA LEU A 103 -15.47 8.73 1.55
C LEU A 103 -15.98 9.44 0.28
N PRO A 104 -15.68 10.74 0.11
CA PRO A 104 -16.02 11.44 -1.11
C PRO A 104 -15.32 10.76 -2.29
N THR A 105 -16.07 10.48 -3.34
CA THR A 105 -15.57 9.84 -4.55
C THR A 105 -15.44 10.82 -5.70
N ASP A 106 -14.50 10.55 -6.61
CA ASP A 106 -14.37 11.29 -7.86
C ASP A 106 -15.48 10.90 -8.86
N PHE A 107 -15.46 11.51 -10.05
CA PHE A 107 -16.41 11.18 -11.13
C PHE A 107 -16.34 9.73 -11.63
N ARG A 108 -15.34 8.96 -11.19
CA ARG A 108 -15.13 7.54 -11.52
C ARG A 108 -15.57 6.61 -10.39
N GLY A 109 -16.00 7.15 -9.25
CA GLY A 109 -16.38 6.39 -8.07
C GLY A 109 -15.22 5.94 -7.19
N GLU A 110 -14.00 6.47 -7.40
CA GLU A 110 -12.84 6.18 -6.56
C GLU A 110 -12.74 7.20 -5.42
N PRO A 111 -12.39 6.79 -4.17
CA PRO A 111 -12.17 7.72 -3.07
C PRO A 111 -11.14 8.80 -3.42
N VAL A 112 -11.48 10.07 -3.17
CA VAL A 112 -10.62 11.22 -3.48
C VAL A 112 -9.46 11.29 -2.49
N PHE A 113 -8.24 11.28 -3.05
CA PHE A 113 -7.00 11.45 -2.33
C PHE A 113 -6.62 12.93 -2.28
N ASP A 114 -6.82 13.58 -1.12
CA ASP A 114 -6.54 15.01 -0.84
C ASP A 114 -7.10 15.97 -1.91
N ASN A 115 -7.99 16.89 -1.53
CA ASN A 115 -8.56 17.85 -2.49
C ASN A 115 -7.45 18.77 -3.03
N GLY A 116 -6.87 18.42 -4.18
CA GLY A 116 -6.14 19.34 -5.05
C GLY A 116 -7.10 20.26 -5.78
#